data_AF-A0A9E4L9K3-F1
#
_entry.id   AF-A0A9E4L9K3-F1
#
_cell.length_a   1.000
_cell.length_b   1.000
_cell.length_c   1.000
_cell.angle_alpha   90.00
_cell.angle_beta   90.00
_cell.angle_gamma   90.00
#
_symmetry.space_group_name_H-M   'P 1'
#
loop_
_entity.id
_entity.type
_entity.pdbx_description
1 polymer ?
#
loop_
_entity_poly.entity_id
_entity_poly.type
_entity_poly.pdbx_seq_one_letter_code
_entity_poly.pdbx_strand_id
1 'polypeptide(L)'
;IGQNIGLVIKRNQPEVAALGREVVAWLRQRGKTIWAEDNTSHEIGLSQGWRKVEIMQRADLAIVLGGDGTLLSVARRTNQREVPILGVNLGDLGFLTETTTDEFLATLERVLEGDFEVERRSLLQTTLTRDDQPVGVFQVLNDVVINKGALARILDLETWVDEQYLCTYKADGLIVATPTGSTAYSLSAGGPIIDPAVGVVVLTPICPHTLTNRPIILSDQTDIHVILQTAEEDVILTLDGQEGHPLRGGDRVSIRRSDITVSLIKSPNRTYFDVLRNKLRWSER
;
A
#
# COMPACT_ATOMS: atom_id res chain seq x y z
N ILE A 1 -9.55 22.13 7.85
CA ILE A 1 -8.59 21.15 8.40
C ILE A 1 -7.26 21.79 8.80
N GLY A 2 -6.57 21.12 9.74
CA GLY A 2 -5.64 21.63 10.76
C GLY A 2 -4.42 22.45 10.34
N GLN A 3 -3.55 22.68 11.33
CA GLN A 3 -2.42 23.59 11.28
C GLN A 3 -1.18 22.94 10.65
N ASN A 4 -1.04 21.63 10.79
CA ASN A 4 0.14 20.87 10.43
C ASN A 4 -0.10 20.05 9.16
N ILE A 5 0.65 20.32 8.10
CA ILE A 5 0.55 19.63 6.82
C ILE A 5 1.81 18.79 6.61
N GLY A 6 1.65 17.47 6.49
CA GLY A 6 2.70 16.58 6.03
C GLY A 6 2.84 16.68 4.51
N LEU A 7 4.06 16.82 3.99
CA LEU A 7 4.31 16.84 2.55
C LEU A 7 5.39 15.81 2.20
N VAL A 8 5.00 14.81 1.43
CA VAL A 8 5.90 13.76 0.93
C VAL A 8 5.91 13.82 -0.58
N ILE A 9 7.09 13.92 -1.18
CA ILE A 9 7.24 13.99 -2.63
C ILE A 9 8.03 12.79 -3.16
N LYS A 10 7.76 12.40 -4.40
CA LYS A 10 8.61 11.44 -5.12
C LYS A 10 9.98 12.06 -5.39
N ARG A 11 11.04 11.32 -5.05
CA ARG A 11 12.44 11.75 -5.16
C ARG A 11 12.90 11.81 -6.61
N ASN A 12 13.92 12.64 -6.87
CA ASN A 12 14.63 12.72 -8.15
C ASN A 12 13.71 13.03 -9.34
N GLN A 13 12.63 13.77 -9.13
CA GLN A 13 11.71 14.22 -10.18
C GLN A 13 11.58 15.74 -10.12
N PRO A 14 12.28 16.48 -11.00
CA PRO A 14 12.30 17.94 -10.97
C PRO A 14 10.91 18.57 -11.05
N GLU A 15 9.99 18.00 -11.83
CA GLU A 15 8.61 18.46 -11.92
C GLU A 15 7.85 18.34 -10.59
N VAL A 16 8.08 17.26 -9.84
CA VAL A 16 7.47 17.04 -8.51
C VAL A 16 8.05 18.01 -7.50
N ALA A 17 9.37 18.24 -7.53
CA ALA A 17 10.01 19.21 -6.65
C ALA A 17 9.55 20.65 -6.93
N ALA A 18 9.32 21.01 -8.20
CA ALA A 18 8.78 22.31 -8.59
C ALA A 18 7.37 22.52 -8.02
N LEU A 19 6.46 21.55 -8.23
CA LEU A 19 5.14 21.59 -7.64
C LEU A 19 5.21 21.63 -6.11
N GLY A 20 6.09 20.86 -5.49
CA GLY A 20 6.32 20.87 -4.05
C GLY A 20 6.68 22.27 -3.51
N ARG A 21 7.53 23.03 -4.22
CA ARG A 21 7.85 24.42 -3.85
C ARG A 21 6.64 25.34 -3.95
N GLU A 22 5.83 25.20 -5.00
CA GLU A 22 4.61 25.98 -5.19
C GLU A 22 3.61 25.73 -4.05
N VAL A 23 3.42 24.46 -3.68
CA VAL A 23 2.57 24.04 -2.56
C VAL A 23 3.06 24.61 -1.24
N VAL A 24 4.37 24.53 -0.97
CA VAL A 24 4.96 25.10 0.25
C VAL A 24 4.68 26.59 0.34
N ALA A 25 4.88 27.34 -0.76
CA ALA A 25 4.60 28.77 -0.79
C ALA A 25 3.11 29.06 -0.55
N TRP A 26 2.22 28.34 -1.23
CA TRP A 26 0.77 28.50 -1.13
C TRP A 26 0.23 28.19 0.28
N LEU A 27 0.75 27.14 0.93
CA LEU A 27 0.40 26.76 2.30
C LEU A 27 0.93 27.76 3.33
N ARG A 28 2.15 28.28 3.15
CA ARG A 28 2.73 29.31 4.04
C ARG A 28 1.95 30.61 4.02
N GLN A 29 1.48 31.05 2.85
CA GLN A 29 0.62 32.24 2.73
C GLN A 29 -0.69 32.10 3.53
N ARG A 30 -1.16 30.86 3.74
CA ARG A 30 -2.33 30.52 4.54
C ARG A 30 -1.99 30.16 6.00
N GLY A 31 -0.77 30.49 6.44
CA GLY A 31 -0.32 30.31 7.82
C GLY A 31 -0.12 28.86 8.27
N LYS A 32 -0.02 27.90 7.35
CA LYS A 32 0.15 26.48 7.67
C LYS A 32 1.60 26.11 7.99
N THR A 33 1.78 25.15 8.88
CA THR A 33 3.08 24.56 9.22
C THR A 33 3.31 23.32 8.36
N ILE A 34 4.44 23.23 7.66
CA ILE A 34 4.75 22.13 6.75
C ILE A 34 5.82 21.22 7.33
N TRP A 35 5.56 19.91 7.32
CA TRP A 35 6.43 18.83 7.76
C TRP A 35 6.82 17.97 6.55
N ALA A 36 8.09 17.99 6.14
CA ALA A 36 8.53 17.26 4.95
C ALA A 36 9.59 16.20 5.24
N GLU A 37 9.76 15.24 4.33
CA GLU A 37 10.72 14.15 4.50
C GLU A 37 12.17 14.67 4.45
N ASP A 38 13.03 14.18 5.36
CA ASP A 38 14.48 14.49 5.43
C ASP A 38 15.16 14.55 4.07
N ASN A 39 14.90 13.56 3.23
CA ASN A 39 15.61 13.40 1.98
C ASN A 39 15.07 14.27 0.84
N THR A 40 13.98 15.02 1.07
CA THR A 40 13.32 15.85 0.03
C THR A 40 13.04 17.28 0.46
N SER A 41 13.18 17.59 1.75
CA SER A 41 12.88 18.91 2.33
C SER A 41 13.61 20.05 1.61
N HIS A 42 14.89 19.87 1.31
CA HIS A 42 15.70 20.86 0.60
C HIS A 42 15.24 21.09 -0.84
N GLU A 43 14.76 20.06 -1.54
CA GLU A 43 14.25 20.18 -2.91
C GLU A 43 13.02 21.09 -2.98
N ILE A 44 12.26 21.17 -1.88
CA ILE A 44 11.03 21.98 -1.77
C ILE A 44 11.22 23.27 -0.94
N GLY A 45 12.47 23.67 -0.69
CA GLY A 45 12.78 24.95 -0.01
C GLY A 45 12.52 24.95 1.49
N LEU A 46 12.60 23.79 2.14
CA LEU A 46 12.56 23.64 3.59
C LEU A 46 13.96 23.31 4.12
N SER A 47 14.32 23.88 5.27
CA SER A 47 15.63 23.69 5.91
C SER A 47 15.68 22.48 6.85
N GLN A 48 14.53 21.97 7.26
CA GLN A 48 14.38 20.84 8.17
C GLN A 48 13.51 19.78 7.51
N GLY A 49 13.92 18.53 7.64
CA GLY A 49 13.07 17.39 7.34
C GLY A 49 12.85 16.51 8.57
N TRP A 50 12.08 15.45 8.34
CA TRP A 50 11.64 14.50 9.34
C TRP A 50 11.50 13.10 8.73
N ARG A 51 11.50 12.06 9.58
CA ARG A 51 11.13 10.72 9.13
C ARG A 51 9.63 10.67 8.84
N LYS A 52 9.22 9.88 7.83
CA LYS A 52 7.79 9.73 7.47
C LYS A 52 6.88 9.41 8.67
N VAL A 53 7.33 8.55 9.59
CA VAL A 53 6.58 8.22 10.81
C VAL A 53 6.36 9.45 11.70
N GLU A 54 7.34 10.35 11.81
CA GLU A 54 7.23 11.57 12.61
C GLU A 54 6.30 12.59 11.95
N ILE A 55 6.34 12.68 10.61
CA ILE A 55 5.39 13.48 9.83
C ILE A 55 3.96 13.01 10.10
N MET A 56 3.70 11.70 9.96
CA MET A 56 2.36 11.14 10.16
C MET A 56 1.87 11.28 11.61
N GLN A 57 2.77 11.28 12.59
CA GLN A 57 2.41 11.52 13.99
C GLN A 57 2.01 12.97 14.29
N ARG A 58 2.43 13.94 13.46
CA ARG A 58 2.20 15.39 13.70
C ARG A 58 1.23 16.04 12.72
N ALA A 59 1.09 15.49 11.53
CA ALA A 59 0.26 16.04 10.48
C ALA A 59 -1.24 15.91 10.79
N ASP A 60 -2.01 16.94 10.46
CA ASP A 60 -3.47 16.93 10.43
C ASP A 60 -4.00 16.51 9.04
N LEU A 61 -3.15 16.67 8.02
CA LEU A 61 -3.35 16.27 6.63
C LEU A 61 -2.00 15.88 6.05
N ALA A 62 -1.92 14.76 5.32
CA ALA A 62 -0.74 14.41 4.56
C ALA A 62 -1.00 14.60 3.06
N ILE A 63 -0.11 15.29 2.37
CA ILE A 63 -0.11 15.47 0.92
C ILE A 63 1.02 14.61 0.35
N VAL A 64 0.69 13.77 -0.62
CA VAL A 64 1.64 12.93 -1.32
C VAL A 64 1.69 13.33 -2.79
N LEU A 65 2.81 13.90 -3.23
CA LEU A 65 3.04 14.24 -4.63
C LEU A 65 3.84 13.10 -5.29
N GLY A 66 3.16 12.23 -6.02
CA GLY A 66 3.78 11.06 -6.65
C GLY A 66 2.77 9.99 -7.08
N GLY A 67 3.28 8.81 -7.41
CA GLY A 67 2.43 7.66 -7.76
C GLY A 67 2.01 6.83 -6.55
N ASP A 68 1.30 5.73 -6.82
CA ASP A 68 0.84 4.77 -5.80
C ASP A 68 1.98 4.25 -4.90
N GLY A 69 3.18 4.01 -5.46
CA GLY A 69 4.35 3.61 -4.67
C GLY A 69 4.77 4.63 -3.61
N THR A 70 4.71 5.92 -3.92
CA THR A 70 5.01 6.98 -2.95
C THR A 70 3.95 6.99 -1.84
N LEU A 71 2.67 6.84 -2.21
CA LEU A 71 1.56 6.81 -1.26
C LEU A 71 1.62 5.58 -0.34
N LEU A 72 1.92 4.40 -0.88
CA LEU A 72 2.14 3.18 -0.09
C LEU A 72 3.19 3.39 1.00
N SER A 73 4.29 4.06 0.65
CA SER A 73 5.38 4.34 1.61
C SER A 73 4.97 5.23 2.78
N VAL A 74 3.88 6.00 2.64
CA VAL A 74 3.30 6.87 3.67
C VAL A 74 2.19 6.16 4.42
N ALA A 75 1.29 5.50 3.71
CA ALA A 75 0.11 4.81 4.24
C ALA A 75 0.47 3.80 5.35
N ARG A 76 1.56 3.05 5.20
CA ARG A 76 2.04 2.10 6.23
C ARG A 76 2.55 2.74 7.53
N ARG A 77 2.75 4.07 7.56
CA ARG A 77 3.41 4.79 8.68
C ARG A 77 2.44 5.63 9.51
N THR A 78 1.12 5.49 9.29
CA THR A 78 0.06 6.19 10.04
C THR A 78 -0.02 5.80 11.51
N ASN A 79 0.40 4.57 11.86
CA ASN A 79 0.55 4.06 13.23
C ASN A 79 -0.64 4.40 14.15
N GLN A 80 -1.83 3.90 13.80
CA GLN A 80 -3.12 4.11 14.48
C GLN A 80 -3.74 5.51 14.38
N ARG A 81 -3.05 6.52 13.83
CA ARG A 81 -3.72 7.81 13.52
C ARG A 81 -4.46 7.74 12.19
N GLU A 82 -5.71 8.18 12.19
CA GLU A 82 -6.50 8.43 10.98
C GLU A 82 -6.14 9.79 10.35
N VAL A 83 -4.88 9.98 9.93
CA VAL A 83 -4.51 11.19 9.17
C VAL A 83 -5.02 11.05 7.73
N PRO A 84 -5.88 11.96 7.22
CA PRO A 84 -6.29 11.95 5.83
C PRO A 84 -5.09 12.16 4.90
N ILE A 85 -5.02 11.38 3.82
CA ILE A 85 -3.95 11.44 2.82
C ILE A 85 -4.54 11.90 1.49
N LEU A 86 -4.06 13.04 0.98
CA LEU A 86 -4.34 13.52 -0.38
C LEU A 86 -3.22 13.06 -1.32
N GLY A 87 -3.54 12.10 -2.18
CA GLY A 87 -2.63 11.58 -3.19
C GLY A 87 -2.76 12.31 -4.53
N VAL A 88 -1.68 12.90 -5.01
CA VAL A 88 -1.61 13.66 -6.26
C VAL A 88 -0.67 12.95 -7.23
N ASN A 89 -1.21 12.52 -8.37
CA ASN A 89 -0.45 11.91 -9.44
C ASN A 89 -0.02 12.96 -10.47
N LEU A 90 1.26 12.97 -10.83
CA LEU A 90 1.84 13.88 -11.82
C LEU A 90 1.93 13.27 -13.23
N GLY A 91 1.48 12.02 -13.41
CA GLY A 91 1.37 11.34 -14.70
C GLY A 91 0.04 10.60 -14.81
N ASP A 92 0.09 9.34 -15.23
CA ASP A 92 -1.13 8.52 -15.38
C ASP A 92 -1.73 8.17 -14.00
N LEU A 93 -3.01 8.53 -13.81
CA LEU A 93 -3.84 8.27 -12.62
C LEU A 93 -3.56 6.94 -11.95
N GLY A 94 -3.34 6.93 -10.63
CA GLY A 94 -3.10 5.72 -9.86
C GLY A 94 -4.40 5.17 -9.26
N PHE A 95 -4.36 3.95 -8.72
CA PHE A 95 -5.49 3.42 -7.93
C PHE A 95 -5.58 4.04 -6.53
N LEU A 96 -4.49 4.68 -6.07
CA LEU A 96 -4.43 5.37 -4.78
C LEU A 96 -4.28 6.89 -4.96
N THR A 97 -3.69 7.34 -6.07
CA THR A 97 -3.51 8.75 -6.40
C THR A 97 -4.47 9.21 -7.51
N GLU A 98 -5.67 9.59 -7.08
CA GLU A 98 -6.81 9.92 -7.96
C GLU A 98 -6.87 11.40 -8.37
N THR A 99 -6.08 12.27 -7.72
CA THR A 99 -6.04 13.71 -8.03
C THR A 99 -4.92 14.00 -9.03
N THR A 100 -5.21 14.72 -10.11
CA THR A 100 -4.22 15.17 -11.10
C THR A 100 -3.59 16.49 -10.67
N THR A 101 -2.45 16.84 -11.27
CA THR A 101 -1.77 18.12 -11.02
C THR A 101 -2.66 19.34 -11.30
N ASP A 102 -3.47 19.28 -12.36
CA ASP A 102 -4.35 20.39 -12.78
C ASP A 102 -5.50 20.62 -11.79
N GLU A 103 -6.00 19.55 -11.17
CA GLU A 103 -7.11 19.59 -10.22
C GLU A 103 -6.64 19.83 -8.77
N PHE A 104 -5.34 19.69 -8.53
CA PHE A 104 -4.80 19.56 -7.17
C PHE A 104 -4.99 20.80 -6.31
N LEU A 105 -4.66 22.01 -6.78
CA LEU A 105 -4.80 23.22 -5.95
C LEU A 105 -6.26 23.49 -5.56
N ALA A 106 -7.19 23.31 -6.50
CA ALA A 106 -8.62 23.44 -6.24
C ALA A 106 -9.11 22.38 -5.24
N THR A 107 -8.64 21.14 -5.38
CA THR A 107 -8.95 20.06 -4.44
C THR A 107 -8.38 20.34 -3.05
N LEU A 108 -7.14 20.81 -2.97
CA LEU A 108 -6.48 21.15 -1.71
C LEU A 108 -7.21 22.29 -0.98
N GLU A 109 -7.71 23.29 -1.70
CA GLU A 109 -8.50 24.38 -1.12
C GLU A 109 -9.77 23.85 -0.44
N ARG A 110 -10.55 23.02 -1.13
CA ARG A 110 -11.73 22.36 -0.56
C ARG A 110 -11.41 21.50 0.66
N VAL A 111 -10.32 20.72 0.60
CA VAL A 111 -9.84 19.90 1.72
C VAL A 111 -9.49 20.77 2.94
N LEU A 112 -8.85 21.92 2.74
CA LEU A 112 -8.52 22.83 3.83
C LEU A 112 -9.77 23.49 4.44
N GLU A 113 -10.81 23.71 3.65
CA GLU A 113 -12.13 24.18 4.10
C GLU A 113 -12.94 23.08 4.82
N GLY A 114 -12.57 21.82 4.64
CA GLY A 114 -13.25 20.67 5.24
C GLY A 114 -14.31 20.04 4.32
N ASP A 115 -14.37 20.45 3.06
CA ASP A 115 -15.27 19.91 2.04
C ASP A 115 -14.58 18.80 1.24
N PHE A 116 -14.56 17.59 1.79
CA PHE A 116 -14.00 16.41 1.13
C PHE A 116 -14.57 15.12 1.71
N GLU A 117 -14.51 14.04 0.93
CA GLU A 117 -14.85 12.70 1.38
C GLU A 117 -13.57 11.89 1.67
N VAL A 118 -13.66 11.02 2.68
CA VAL A 118 -12.61 10.06 3.00
C VAL A 118 -13.07 8.65 2.68
N GLU A 119 -12.22 7.91 1.99
CA GLU A 119 -12.33 6.47 1.84
C GLU A 119 -11.36 5.77 2.80
N ARG A 120 -11.87 4.83 3.60
CA ARG A 120 -11.05 4.01 4.48
C ARG A 120 -10.59 2.76 3.74
N ARG A 121 -9.28 2.54 3.66
CA ARG A 121 -8.67 1.34 3.10
C ARG A 121 -8.18 0.44 4.23
N SER A 122 -8.58 -0.82 4.20
CA SER A 122 -8.13 -1.84 5.14
C SER A 122 -6.64 -2.15 4.95
N LEU A 123 -5.94 -2.43 6.05
CA LEU A 123 -4.58 -2.97 6.04
C LEU A 123 -4.59 -4.45 6.46
N LEU A 124 -3.60 -5.20 6.02
CA LEU A 124 -3.22 -6.48 6.65
C LEU A 124 -2.16 -6.21 7.71
N GLN A 125 -2.31 -6.87 8.85
CA GLN A 125 -1.23 -7.05 9.81
C GLN A 125 -0.54 -8.39 9.53
N THR A 126 0.77 -8.35 9.33
CA THR A 126 1.59 -9.53 9.04
C THR A 126 2.61 -9.72 10.15
N THR A 127 2.66 -10.92 10.72
CA THR A 127 3.64 -11.31 11.73
C THR A 127 4.52 -12.42 11.17
N LEU A 128 5.82 -12.17 11.09
CA LEU A 128 6.81 -13.20 10.80
C LEU A 128 7.25 -13.84 12.12
N THR A 129 7.06 -15.14 12.26
CA THR A 129 7.50 -15.94 13.42
C THR A 129 8.56 -16.93 12.99
N ARG A 130 9.63 -17.05 13.79
CA ARG A 130 10.72 -18.01 13.63
C ARG A 130 11.01 -18.63 14.98
N ASP A 131 11.10 -19.97 15.04
CA ASP A 131 11.35 -20.71 16.28
C ASP A 131 10.41 -20.26 17.43
N ASP A 132 9.12 -20.12 17.10
CA ASP A 132 8.05 -19.62 17.98
C ASP A 132 8.24 -18.19 18.53
N GLN A 133 9.18 -17.42 18.01
CA GLN A 133 9.43 -16.03 18.38
C GLN A 133 9.07 -15.06 17.25
N PRO A 134 8.42 -13.91 17.55
CA PRO A 134 8.13 -12.90 16.55
C PRO A 134 9.43 -12.22 16.09
N VAL A 135 9.72 -12.33 14.80
CA VAL A 135 10.83 -11.61 14.14
C VAL A 135 10.42 -10.17 13.83
N GLY A 136 9.16 -9.96 13.45
CA GLY A 136 8.63 -8.64 13.15
C GLY A 136 7.12 -8.64 12.91
N VAL A 137 6.51 -7.48 13.14
CA VAL A 137 5.10 -7.20 12.88
C VAL A 137 5.02 -6.01 11.92
N PHE A 138 4.24 -6.18 10.87
CA PHE A 138 4.19 -5.25 9.74
C PHE A 138 2.74 -4.91 9.38
N GLN A 139 2.56 -3.76 8.77
CA GLN A 139 1.29 -3.28 8.24
C GLN A 139 1.41 -3.24 6.72
N VAL A 140 0.41 -3.70 5.98
CA VAL A 140 0.49 -3.90 4.52
C VAL A 140 -0.80 -3.41 3.88
N LEU A 141 -0.70 -2.56 2.86
CA LEU A 141 -1.89 -2.00 2.20
C LEU A 141 -2.34 -2.81 0.99
N ASN A 142 -1.40 -3.25 0.15
CA ASN A 142 -1.68 -4.02 -1.03
C ASN A 142 -1.57 -5.51 -0.74
N ASP A 143 -0.36 -6.02 -0.56
CA ASP A 143 -0.12 -7.45 -0.59
C ASP A 143 1.09 -7.91 0.23
N VAL A 144 0.91 -9.11 0.80
CA VAL A 144 1.95 -9.93 1.40
C VAL A 144 2.32 -10.98 0.35
N VAL A 145 3.58 -11.01 -0.04
CA VAL A 145 4.06 -11.88 -1.11
C VAL A 145 5.15 -12.75 -0.55
N ILE A 146 4.95 -14.06 -0.59
CA ILE A 146 6.02 -15.03 -0.34
C ILE A 146 6.45 -15.54 -1.70
N ASN A 147 7.66 -15.22 -2.13
CA ASN A 147 8.15 -15.62 -3.44
C ASN A 147 9.57 -16.16 -3.36
N LYS A 148 9.85 -17.08 -4.27
CA LYS A 148 11.19 -17.62 -4.46
C LYS A 148 12.10 -16.60 -5.15
N GLY A 149 13.40 -16.68 -4.87
CA GLY A 149 14.45 -16.00 -5.62
C GLY A 149 14.61 -16.59 -7.02
N ALA A 150 15.31 -15.88 -7.91
CA ALA A 150 15.33 -16.20 -9.34
C ALA A 150 15.81 -17.63 -9.68
N LEU A 151 16.67 -18.22 -8.85
CA LEU A 151 17.23 -19.56 -9.05
C LEU A 151 16.71 -20.60 -8.05
N ALA A 152 15.77 -20.22 -7.18
CA ALA A 152 15.19 -21.10 -6.19
C ALA A 152 14.20 -22.10 -6.84
N ARG A 153 13.97 -23.23 -6.16
CA ARG A 153 13.07 -24.27 -6.65
C ARG A 153 11.64 -23.94 -6.28
N ILE A 154 10.74 -24.88 -6.57
CA ILE A 154 9.33 -24.75 -6.22
C ILE A 154 9.22 -24.72 -4.69
N LEU A 155 8.42 -23.79 -4.19
CA LEU A 155 8.15 -23.66 -2.76
C LEU A 155 7.02 -24.60 -2.36
N ASP A 156 7.16 -25.23 -1.20
CA ASP A 156 6.10 -25.92 -0.49
C ASP A 156 5.58 -24.98 0.62
N LEU A 157 4.45 -24.32 0.34
CA LEU A 157 3.82 -23.34 1.21
C LEU A 157 2.59 -23.95 1.86
N GLU A 158 2.72 -24.41 3.09
CA GLU A 158 1.61 -24.98 3.85
C GLU A 158 0.72 -23.86 4.36
N THR A 159 -0.52 -23.80 3.87
CA THR A 159 -1.45 -22.71 4.16
C THR A 159 -2.62 -23.20 4.99
N TRP A 160 -2.93 -22.43 6.03
CA TRP A 160 -4.05 -22.61 6.94
C TRP A 160 -4.93 -21.36 6.93
N VAL A 161 -6.23 -21.57 7.10
CA VAL A 161 -7.22 -20.52 7.32
C VAL A 161 -7.88 -20.81 8.65
N ASP A 162 -7.77 -19.87 9.57
CA ASP A 162 -7.99 -20.05 11.00
C ASP A 162 -7.21 -21.29 11.50
N GLU A 163 -7.91 -22.26 12.08
CA GLU A 163 -7.32 -23.52 12.55
C GLU A 163 -7.43 -24.67 11.52
N GLN A 164 -7.87 -24.39 10.29
CA GLN A 164 -8.15 -25.39 9.27
C GLN A 164 -7.06 -25.44 8.20
N TYR A 165 -6.55 -26.65 7.95
CA TYR A 165 -5.64 -26.88 6.83
C TYR A 165 -6.36 -26.67 5.51
N LEU A 166 -5.87 -25.73 4.70
CA LEU A 166 -6.42 -25.46 3.38
C LEU A 166 -5.75 -26.37 2.35
N CYS A 167 -4.46 -26.17 2.12
CA CYS A 167 -3.62 -26.97 1.24
C CYS A 167 -2.14 -26.57 1.40
N THR A 168 -1.25 -27.36 0.79
CA THR A 168 0.13 -26.97 0.57
C THR A 168 0.30 -26.55 -0.89
N TYR A 169 0.53 -25.25 -1.12
CA TYR A 169 0.79 -24.74 -2.45
C TYR A 169 2.20 -25.12 -2.89
N LYS A 170 2.29 -25.86 -4.01
CA LYS A 170 3.54 -26.10 -4.75
C LYS A 170 3.64 -25.07 -5.87
N ALA A 171 4.33 -23.95 -5.61
CA ALA A 171 4.27 -22.76 -6.47
C ALA A 171 5.59 -21.97 -6.44
N ASP A 172 5.73 -21.00 -7.34
CA ASP A 172 6.82 -20.01 -7.26
C ASP A 172 6.61 -19.04 -6.09
N GLY A 173 5.38 -18.95 -5.60
CA GLY A 173 5.03 -18.14 -4.45
C GLY A 173 3.53 -18.10 -4.18
N LEU A 174 3.16 -17.31 -3.18
CA LEU A 174 1.78 -17.04 -2.78
C LEU A 174 1.64 -15.56 -2.44
N ILE A 175 0.58 -14.95 -2.96
CA ILE A 175 0.18 -13.57 -2.66
C ILE A 175 -1.05 -13.62 -1.76
N VAL A 176 -1.04 -12.84 -0.68
CA VAL A 176 -2.22 -12.54 0.14
C VAL A 176 -2.47 -11.05 0.02
N ALA A 177 -3.54 -10.66 -0.69
CA ALA A 177 -3.80 -9.26 -1.02
C ALA A 177 -5.11 -8.74 -0.44
N THR A 178 -5.11 -7.47 -0.07
CA THR A 178 -6.33 -6.71 0.24
C THR A 178 -7.15 -6.47 -1.03
N PRO A 179 -8.39 -5.95 -0.93
CA PRO A 179 -9.13 -5.45 -2.08
C PRO A 179 -8.37 -4.34 -2.84
N THR A 180 -7.64 -3.49 -2.11
CA THR A 180 -6.80 -2.44 -2.70
C THR A 180 -5.62 -3.04 -3.49
N GLY A 181 -4.99 -4.09 -2.96
CA GLY A 181 -3.92 -4.84 -3.63
C GLY A 181 -4.39 -5.76 -4.76
N SER A 182 -5.70 -5.97 -4.91
CA SER A 182 -6.26 -6.83 -5.97
C SER A 182 -5.88 -6.37 -7.38
N THR A 183 -5.69 -5.05 -7.57
CA THR A 183 -5.26 -4.42 -8.82
C THR A 183 -3.74 -4.25 -8.94
N ALA A 184 -2.97 -4.74 -7.96
CA ALA A 184 -1.51 -4.68 -7.93
C ALA A 184 -0.89 -6.01 -8.39
N TYR A 185 0.00 -6.63 -7.62
CA TYR A 185 0.69 -7.84 -8.06
C TYR A 185 -0.26 -9.05 -8.19
N SER A 186 -1.29 -9.09 -7.35
CA SER A 186 -2.34 -10.12 -7.41
C SER A 186 -3.00 -10.20 -8.79
N LEU A 187 -3.30 -9.05 -9.42
CA LEU A 187 -3.90 -9.00 -10.77
C LEU A 187 -3.00 -9.68 -11.81
N SER A 188 -1.70 -9.36 -11.77
CA SER A 188 -0.70 -9.93 -12.68
C SER A 188 -0.53 -11.44 -12.50
N ALA A 189 -0.76 -11.95 -11.28
CA ALA A 189 -0.74 -13.37 -10.97
C ALA A 189 -2.08 -14.08 -11.26
N GLY A 190 -3.06 -13.39 -11.85
CA GLY A 190 -4.36 -13.94 -12.24
C GLY A 190 -5.45 -13.86 -11.16
N GLY A 191 -5.21 -13.08 -10.11
CA GLY A 191 -6.21 -12.73 -9.11
C GLY A 191 -7.35 -11.85 -9.68
N PRO A 192 -8.56 -11.92 -9.11
CA PRO A 192 -9.68 -11.06 -9.51
C PRO A 192 -9.47 -9.61 -9.06
N ILE A 193 -10.10 -8.67 -9.77
CA ILE A 193 -10.26 -7.28 -9.32
C ILE A 193 -11.38 -7.25 -8.28
N ILE A 194 -11.11 -6.61 -7.14
CA ILE A 194 -12.04 -6.52 -6.01
C ILE A 194 -12.28 -5.04 -5.71
N ASP A 195 -13.54 -4.67 -5.53
CA ASP A 195 -13.92 -3.32 -5.12
C ASP A 195 -13.33 -3.01 -3.73
N PRO A 196 -12.63 -1.88 -3.54
CA PRO A 196 -11.99 -1.51 -2.27
C PRO A 196 -12.90 -1.51 -1.04
N ALA A 197 -14.22 -1.37 -1.22
CA ALA A 197 -15.20 -1.34 -0.14
C ALA A 197 -15.58 -2.72 0.41
N VAL A 198 -15.18 -3.81 -0.25
CA VAL A 198 -15.58 -5.18 0.13
C VAL A 198 -14.63 -5.74 1.20
N GLY A 199 -15.17 -6.21 2.33
CA GLY A 199 -14.40 -6.80 3.43
C GLY A 199 -13.92 -8.23 3.16
N VAL A 200 -12.92 -8.38 2.30
CA VAL A 200 -12.36 -9.68 1.90
C VAL A 200 -10.84 -9.62 1.75
N VAL A 201 -10.20 -10.78 1.72
CA VAL A 201 -8.80 -10.97 1.35
C VAL A 201 -8.72 -12.01 0.24
N VAL A 202 -7.72 -11.89 -0.65
CA VAL A 202 -7.52 -12.86 -1.73
C VAL A 202 -6.18 -13.57 -1.63
N LEU A 203 -6.22 -14.89 -1.74
CA LEU A 203 -5.05 -15.77 -1.89
C LEU A 203 -4.83 -16.03 -3.39
N THR A 204 -3.70 -15.61 -3.93
CA THR A 204 -3.35 -15.79 -5.35
C THR A 204 -2.00 -16.53 -5.45
N PRO A 205 -1.97 -17.81 -5.84
CA PRO A 205 -0.71 -18.54 -6.05
C PRO A 205 0.02 -18.04 -7.30
N ILE A 206 1.35 -17.92 -7.22
CA ILE A 206 2.21 -17.51 -8.34
C ILE A 206 2.71 -18.76 -9.05
N CYS A 207 2.34 -18.93 -10.33
CA CYS A 207 2.75 -20.07 -11.16
C CYS A 207 2.62 -21.45 -10.44
N PRO A 208 1.43 -21.82 -9.93
CA PRO A 208 1.26 -23.09 -9.23
C PRO A 208 1.51 -24.28 -10.16
N HIS A 209 2.22 -25.30 -9.66
CA HIS A 209 2.49 -26.53 -10.41
C HIS A 209 1.30 -27.50 -10.42
N THR A 210 0.22 -27.17 -9.72
CA THR A 210 -1.06 -27.90 -9.76
C THR A 210 -2.06 -27.13 -10.63
N LEU A 211 -2.53 -27.74 -11.72
CA LEU A 211 -3.41 -27.11 -12.72
C LEU A 211 -4.77 -26.64 -12.18
N THR A 212 -5.20 -27.18 -11.04
CA THR A 212 -6.50 -26.88 -10.42
C THR A 212 -6.42 -25.76 -9.38
N ASN A 213 -5.24 -25.28 -9.02
CA ASN A 213 -5.13 -24.16 -8.09
C ASN A 213 -5.69 -22.89 -8.73
N ARG A 214 -6.59 -22.22 -8.01
CA ARG A 214 -7.23 -20.97 -8.40
C ARG A 214 -7.10 -19.96 -7.26
N PRO A 215 -7.17 -18.65 -7.55
CA PRO A 215 -7.29 -17.65 -6.51
C PRO A 215 -8.52 -17.92 -5.63
N ILE A 216 -8.39 -17.70 -4.34
CA ILE A 216 -9.47 -17.91 -3.35
C ILE A 216 -9.74 -16.59 -2.65
N ILE A 217 -11.00 -16.17 -2.63
CA ILE A 217 -11.45 -15.02 -1.84
C ILE A 217 -11.97 -15.55 -0.50
N LEU A 218 -11.47 -14.98 0.59
CA LEU A 218 -11.86 -15.30 1.96
C LEU A 218 -12.40 -14.04 2.65
N SER A 219 -13.13 -14.22 3.74
CA SER A 219 -13.50 -13.08 4.60
C SER A 219 -12.23 -12.45 5.18
N ASP A 220 -12.19 -11.12 5.27
CA ASP A 220 -11.09 -10.42 5.95
C ASP A 220 -11.06 -10.64 7.48
N GLN A 221 -12.06 -11.35 8.05
CA GLN A 221 -12.10 -11.71 9.45
C GLN A 221 -11.34 -13.01 9.78
N THR A 222 -10.85 -13.73 8.77
CA THR A 222 -10.08 -14.97 8.98
C THR A 222 -8.61 -14.69 9.26
N ASP A 223 -7.99 -15.51 10.08
CA ASP A 223 -6.53 -15.53 10.25
C ASP A 223 -5.90 -16.47 9.21
N ILE A 224 -4.92 -16.01 8.45
CA ILE A 224 -4.22 -16.83 7.45
C ILE A 224 -2.82 -17.13 7.97
N HIS A 225 -2.42 -18.41 7.98
CA HIS A 225 -1.07 -18.81 8.30
C HIS A 225 -0.42 -19.51 7.10
N VAL A 226 0.79 -19.08 6.75
CA VAL A 226 1.61 -19.72 5.72
C VAL A 226 2.92 -20.16 6.35
N ILE A 227 3.19 -21.46 6.31
CA ILE A 227 4.41 -22.07 6.83
C ILE A 227 5.27 -22.50 5.64
N LEU A 228 6.52 -22.04 5.61
CA LEU A 228 7.47 -22.45 4.58
C LEU A 228 8.03 -23.84 4.92
N GLN A 229 7.63 -24.88 4.19
CA GLN A 229 8.14 -26.25 4.42
C GLN A 229 9.48 -26.51 3.71
N THR A 230 9.77 -25.78 2.63
CA THR A 230 11.03 -25.91 1.90
C THR A 230 12.23 -25.50 2.76
N ALA A 231 13.22 -26.37 2.90
CA ALA A 231 14.46 -26.09 3.64
C ALA A 231 15.47 -25.29 2.79
N GLU A 232 16.07 -24.26 3.39
CA GLU A 232 17.21 -23.48 2.88
C GLU A 232 17.17 -23.10 1.39
N GLU A 233 16.22 -22.23 1.03
CA GLU A 233 16.21 -21.56 -0.28
C GLU A 233 16.18 -20.04 -0.12
N ASP A 234 16.59 -19.32 -1.17
CA ASP A 234 16.46 -17.87 -1.28
C ASP A 234 14.96 -17.52 -1.41
N VAL A 235 14.26 -17.46 -0.27
CA VAL A 235 12.83 -17.13 -0.20
C VAL A 235 12.65 -15.82 0.53
N ILE A 236 11.87 -14.91 -0.06
CA ILE A 236 11.67 -13.57 0.47
C ILE A 236 10.18 -13.38 0.76
N LEU A 237 9.89 -12.91 1.97
CA LEU A 237 8.64 -12.27 2.32
C LEU A 237 8.73 -10.80 1.89
N THR A 238 7.98 -10.43 0.87
CA THR A 238 7.87 -9.08 0.35
C THR A 238 6.56 -8.45 0.78
N LEU A 239 6.60 -7.22 1.29
CA LEU A 239 5.44 -6.48 1.80
C LEU A 239 5.23 -5.23 0.93
N ASP A 240 4.08 -5.13 0.26
CA ASP A 240 3.71 -4.06 -0.69
C ASP A 240 4.73 -3.82 -1.83
N GLY A 241 5.63 -4.79 -2.10
CA GLY A 241 6.75 -4.59 -3.03
C GLY A 241 7.80 -3.58 -2.55
N GLN A 242 7.87 -3.26 -1.25
CA GLN A 242 8.74 -2.22 -0.69
C GLN A 242 9.73 -2.73 0.36
N GLU A 243 9.33 -3.71 1.18
CA GLU A 243 10.13 -4.26 2.28
C GLU A 243 10.28 -5.77 2.07
N GLY A 244 11.50 -6.28 2.18
CA GLY A 244 11.84 -7.68 1.95
C GLY A 244 12.49 -8.31 3.18
N HIS A 245 11.99 -9.47 3.60
CA HIS A 245 12.50 -10.22 4.75
C HIS A 245 12.83 -11.66 4.33
N PRO A 246 14.07 -12.15 4.56
CA PRO A 246 14.42 -13.51 4.22
C PRO A 246 13.70 -14.51 5.13
N LEU A 247 13.05 -15.50 4.51
CA LEU A 247 12.40 -16.61 5.19
C LEU A 247 13.33 -17.82 5.29
N ARG A 248 13.11 -18.64 6.31
CA ARG A 248 13.76 -19.94 6.52
C ARG A 248 12.70 -21.03 6.55
N GLY A 249 13.10 -22.25 6.22
CA GLY A 249 12.23 -23.42 6.41
C GLY A 249 11.76 -23.49 7.87
N GLY A 250 10.48 -23.69 8.08
CA GLY A 250 9.79 -23.66 9.37
C GLY A 250 9.27 -22.28 9.79
N ASP A 251 9.66 -21.18 9.11
CA ASP A 251 9.10 -19.87 9.42
C ASP A 251 7.59 -19.84 9.13
N ARG A 252 6.85 -19.14 10.01
CA ARG A 252 5.41 -18.92 9.88
C ARG A 252 5.11 -17.45 9.63
N VAL A 253 4.42 -17.17 8.54
CA VAL A 253 3.85 -15.86 8.21
C VAL A 253 2.37 -15.88 8.58
N SER A 254 1.98 -15.11 9.60
CA SER A 254 0.59 -14.96 10.03
C SER A 254 0.03 -13.64 9.52
N ILE A 255 -1.12 -13.68 8.84
CA ILE A 255 -1.69 -12.56 8.10
C ILE A 255 -3.15 -12.44 8.51
N ARG A 256 -3.56 -11.26 8.95
CA ARG A 256 -4.94 -10.96 9.34
C ARG A 256 -5.28 -9.52 9.03
N ARG A 257 -6.56 -9.18 9.02
CA ARG A 257 -6.95 -7.77 8.92
C ARG A 257 -6.42 -6.98 10.12
N SER A 258 -5.85 -5.82 9.85
CA SER A 258 -5.40 -4.89 10.88
C SER A 258 -6.57 -4.10 11.45
N ASP A 259 -6.46 -3.74 12.73
CA ASP A 259 -7.37 -2.76 13.35
C ASP A 259 -7.08 -1.33 12.88
N ILE A 260 -5.97 -1.12 12.16
CA ILE A 260 -5.57 0.16 11.59
C ILE A 260 -6.11 0.25 10.15
N THR A 261 -6.69 1.40 9.81
CA THR A 261 -7.07 1.73 8.45
C THR A 261 -6.31 2.95 7.94
N VAL A 262 -6.26 3.11 6.62
CA VAL A 262 -5.70 4.29 5.97
C VAL A 262 -6.84 5.15 5.45
N SER A 263 -6.80 6.44 5.78
CA SER A 263 -7.79 7.42 5.32
C SER A 263 -7.28 8.11 4.06
N LEU A 264 -7.87 7.81 2.91
CA LEU A 264 -7.54 8.45 1.64
C LEU A 264 -8.62 9.48 1.29
N ILE A 265 -8.20 10.68 0.88
CA ILE A 265 -9.12 11.69 0.38
C ILE A 265 -9.52 11.32 -1.04
N LYS A 266 -10.84 11.19 -1.27
CA LYS A 266 -11.39 10.87 -2.58
C LYS A 266 -11.31 12.08 -3.50
N SER A 267 -11.06 11.83 -4.78
CA SER A 267 -11.27 12.88 -5.78
C SER A 267 -12.77 13.19 -5.90
N PRO A 268 -13.19 14.46 -5.87
CA PRO A 268 -14.59 14.82 -6.12
C PRO A 268 -15.01 14.60 -7.58
N ASN A 269 -14.03 14.42 -8.48
CA ASN A 269 -14.26 14.42 -9.93
C ASN A 269 -14.26 13.00 -10.53
N ARG A 270 -13.95 11.97 -9.74
CA ARG A 270 -13.69 10.62 -10.27
C ARG A 270 -14.27 9.55 -9.36
N THR A 271 -14.76 8.48 -9.98
CA THR A 271 -15.11 7.24 -9.30
C THR A 271 -14.00 6.21 -9.45
N TYR A 272 -13.98 5.21 -8.56
CA TYR A 272 -13.11 4.05 -8.69
C TYR A 272 -13.20 3.39 -10.08
N PHE A 273 -14.41 3.30 -10.65
CA PHE A 273 -14.60 2.72 -11.98
C PHE A 273 -14.04 3.57 -13.11
N ASP A 274 -13.98 4.90 -12.97
CA ASP A 274 -13.28 5.77 -13.91
C ASP A 274 -11.79 5.47 -13.91
N VAL A 275 -11.20 5.31 -12.73
CA VAL A 275 -9.79 4.94 -12.57
C VAL A 275 -9.52 3.57 -13.19
N LEU A 276 -10.36 2.59 -12.89
CA LEU A 276 -10.25 1.23 -13.41
C LEU A 276 -10.30 1.18 -14.94
N ARG A 277 -11.28 1.85 -15.56
CA ARG A 277 -11.42 1.93 -17.02
C ARG A 277 -10.20 2.58 -17.68
N ASN A 278 -9.70 3.67 -17.11
CA ASN A 278 -8.52 4.37 -17.63
C ASN A 278 -7.26 3.49 -17.50
N LYS A 279 -7.04 2.85 -16.35
CA LYS A 279 -5.84 2.03 -16.11
C LYS A 279 -5.81 0.75 -16.94
N LEU A 280 -6.95 0.10 -17.12
CA LEU A 280 -7.04 -1.17 -17.85
C LEU A 280 -7.45 -0.99 -19.32
N ARG A 281 -7.58 0.25 -19.78
CA ARG A 281 -7.95 0.62 -21.16
C ARG A 281 -9.24 -0.03 -21.65
N TRP A 282 -10.20 -0.25 -20.75
CA TRP A 282 -11.49 -0.88 -21.09
C TRP A 282 -12.43 0.00 -21.92
N SER A 283 -12.03 1.25 -22.20
CA SER A 283 -12.80 2.21 -22.99
C SER A 283 -12.13 2.60 -24.31
N GLU A 284 -10.96 2.03 -24.62
CA GLU A 284 -10.30 2.22 -25.91
C GLU A 284 -10.96 1.27 -26.94
N ARG A 285 -11.57 1.87 -27.98
CA ARG A 285 -12.05 1.16 -29.19
C ARG A 285 -11.00 1.22 -30.27
#